data_AF-A0A4U0RWV3-F1
#
_entry.id   AF-A0A4U0RWV3-F1
#
_cell.length_a   1.000
_cell.length_b   1.000
_cell.length_c   1.000
_cell.angle_alpha   90.00
_cell.angle_beta   90.00
_cell.angle_gamma   90.00
#
_symmetry.space_group_name_H-M   'P 1'
#
loop_
_entity.id
_entity.type
_entity.pdbx_description
1 polymer ?
#
loop_
_entity_poly.entity_id
_entity_poly.type
_entity_poly.pdbx_seq_one_letter_code
_entity_poly.pdbx_strand_id
1 'polypeptide(L)'
;MTDEHAGLFRCESSHHLPTYLTRCLAAFDALNATDRLLLLRAAHWIHHAAQVRELSASAAYTAVVQSVEVLVDTQGGQSTSAAYRAFVEDHAPATTDTMRTMHRSLYRVRSQISHGSRLFVSDLEVSGMPNPQRWHEERLLDHATAVCRTAIINWLLRRTTAAAAR
;
A
#
# COMPACT_ATOMS: atom_id res chain seq x y z
N MET A 1 17.51 16.01 -28.75
CA MET A 1 17.93 14.63 -29.07
C MET A 1 19.16 14.37 -28.21
N THR A 2 19.07 13.93 -26.97
CA THR A 2 18.51 12.67 -26.43
C THR A 2 18.16 12.92 -24.95
N ASP A 3 16.89 12.86 -24.56
CA ASP A 3 16.17 11.70 -23.99
C ASP A 3 16.59 11.36 -22.54
N GLU A 4 16.09 12.19 -21.61
CA GLU A 4 16.01 11.93 -20.16
C GLU A 4 14.76 11.07 -19.89
N HIS A 5 14.87 9.74 -19.92
CA HIS A 5 13.86 8.89 -19.33
C HIS A 5 14.45 7.62 -18.69
N ALA A 6 13.84 7.28 -17.56
CA ALA A 6 13.88 5.99 -16.86
C ALA A 6 15.16 5.67 -16.07
N GLY A 7 15.21 6.22 -14.84
CA GLY A 7 16.03 5.70 -13.75
C GLY A 7 15.63 4.27 -13.39
N LEU A 8 16.21 3.32 -14.11
CA LEU A 8 16.16 1.89 -13.84
C LEU A 8 17.14 1.55 -12.71
N PHE A 9 16.64 0.86 -11.70
CA PHE A 9 17.42 0.23 -10.63
C PHE A 9 18.62 -0.54 -11.21
N ARG A 10 19.85 -0.07 -10.96
CA ARG A 10 21.06 -0.89 -11.04
C ARG A 10 21.52 -1.19 -9.62
N CYS A 11 21.54 -2.47 -9.26
CA CYS A 11 22.24 -2.93 -8.07
C CYS A 11 23.73 -2.99 -8.42
N GLU A 12 24.41 -1.85 -8.34
CA GLU A 12 25.87 -1.82 -8.38
C GLU A 12 26.39 -2.11 -6.98
N SER A 13 27.17 -3.19 -6.91
CA SER A 13 27.83 -3.75 -5.73
C SER A 13 28.71 -2.71 -5.04
N SER A 14 28.11 -1.97 -4.10
CA SER A 14 28.78 -1.12 -3.14
C SER A 14 28.00 -1.20 -1.82
N HIS A 15 28.68 -1.25 -0.68
CA HIS A 15 28.09 -1.29 0.67
C HIS A 15 27.39 0.04 1.05
N HIS A 16 27.01 0.85 0.08
CA HIS A 16 26.24 2.05 0.30
C HIS A 16 24.80 1.66 0.57
N LEU A 17 24.33 1.97 1.79
CA LEU A 17 22.90 1.98 2.07
C LEU A 17 22.23 2.83 0.97
N PRO A 18 21.21 2.31 0.28
CA PRO A 18 20.53 3.09 -0.75
C PRO A 18 20.11 4.43 -0.17
N THR A 19 20.43 5.54 -0.85
CA THR A 19 20.13 6.91 -0.41
C THR A 19 18.66 7.07 0.04
N TYR A 20 17.78 6.27 -0.56
CA TYR A 20 16.38 6.18 -0.20
C TYR A 20 16.11 5.70 1.24
N LEU A 21 16.84 4.69 1.72
CA LEU A 21 16.71 4.18 3.08
C LEU A 21 17.15 5.23 4.09
N THR A 22 18.28 5.90 3.85
CA THR A 22 18.76 6.99 4.71
C THR A 22 17.73 8.12 4.83
N ARG A 23 17.09 8.48 3.70
CA ARG A 23 15.99 9.47 3.70
C ARG A 23 14.79 9.01 4.52
N CYS A 24 14.40 7.74 4.42
CA CYS A 24 13.28 7.21 5.21
C CYS A 24 13.59 7.16 6.71
N LEU A 25 14.83 6.83 7.09
CA LEU A 25 15.27 6.83 8.50
C LEU A 25 15.28 8.23 9.08
N ALA A 26 15.90 9.19 8.38
CA ALA A 26 15.86 10.60 8.78
C ALA A 26 14.40 11.11 8.88
N ALA A 27 13.54 10.67 7.96
CA ALA A 27 12.13 11.03 7.98
C ALA A 27 11.40 10.47 9.22
N PHE A 28 11.67 9.22 9.58
CA PHE A 28 11.13 8.56 10.77
C PHE A 28 11.58 9.25 12.07
N ASP A 29 12.85 9.63 12.13
CA ASP A 29 13.43 10.28 13.31
C ASP A 29 12.82 11.65 13.59
N ALA A 30 12.41 12.37 12.54
CA ALA A 30 11.77 13.67 12.65
C ALA A 30 10.25 13.62 12.93
N LEU A 31 9.62 12.43 12.93
CA LEU A 31 8.20 12.32 13.29
C LEU A 31 7.97 12.62 14.78
N ASN A 32 6.84 13.29 15.09
CA ASN A 32 6.32 13.34 16.45
C ASN A 32 5.86 11.94 16.93
N ALA A 33 5.65 11.79 18.24
CA ALA A 33 5.29 10.52 18.84
C ALA A 33 4.00 9.90 18.26
N THR A 34 2.99 10.73 17.98
CA THR A 34 1.71 10.28 17.41
C THR A 34 1.89 9.73 16.00
N ASP A 35 2.50 10.50 15.10
CA ASP A 35 2.75 10.09 13.72
C ASP A 35 3.66 8.86 13.66
N ARG A 36 4.65 8.77 14.56
CA ARG A 36 5.51 7.58 14.66
C ARG A 36 4.72 6.33 15.03
N LEU A 37 3.77 6.43 15.97
CA LEU A 37 2.89 5.30 16.31
C LEU A 37 1.98 4.89 15.15
N LEU A 38 1.44 5.85 14.40
CA LEU A 38 0.62 5.55 13.21
C LEU A 38 1.44 4.79 12.16
N LEU A 39 2.68 5.24 11.91
CA LEU A 39 3.59 4.55 10.99
C LEU A 39 3.94 3.13 11.45
N LEU A 40 4.20 2.93 12.75
CA LEU A 40 4.49 1.60 13.29
C LEU A 40 3.28 0.67 13.17
N ARG A 41 2.05 1.17 13.35
CA ARG A 41 0.82 0.39 13.11
C ARG A 41 0.67 0.04 11.64
N ALA A 42 0.95 0.98 10.72
CA ALA A 42 0.92 0.72 9.29
C ALA A 42 1.94 -0.38 8.91
N ALA A 43 3.17 -0.28 9.42
CA ALA A 43 4.21 -1.27 9.20
C ALA A 43 3.85 -2.64 9.76
N HIS A 44 3.25 -2.69 10.96
CA HIS A 44 2.73 -3.92 11.55
C HIS A 44 1.73 -4.62 10.63
N TRP A 45 0.75 -3.88 10.08
CA TRP A 45 -0.25 -4.45 9.18
C TRP A 45 0.34 -4.96 7.85
N ILE A 46 1.34 -4.26 7.29
CA ILE A 46 2.08 -4.78 6.12
C ILE A 46 2.82 -6.07 6.45
N HIS A 47 3.47 -6.14 7.62
CA HIS A 47 4.15 -7.34 8.06
C HIS A 47 3.16 -8.50 8.27
N HIS A 48 2.05 -8.22 8.96
CA HIS A 48 1.00 -9.20 9.21
C HIS A 48 0.40 -9.74 7.91
N ALA A 49 0.16 -8.88 6.92
CA ALA A 49 -0.31 -9.30 5.60
C ALA A 49 0.60 -10.36 4.96
N ALA A 50 1.92 -10.21 5.09
CA ALA A 50 2.87 -11.19 4.56
C ALA A 50 2.80 -12.53 5.32
N GLN A 51 2.54 -12.50 6.63
CA GLN A 51 2.42 -13.71 7.46
C GLN A 51 1.15 -14.51 7.16
N VAL A 52 0.03 -13.82 6.93
CA VAL A 52 -1.27 -14.48 6.72
C VAL A 52 -1.55 -14.82 5.25
N ARG A 53 -0.74 -14.34 4.31
CA ARG A 53 -0.95 -14.52 2.86
C ARG A 53 -1.09 -15.99 2.45
N GLU A 54 -0.29 -16.87 3.03
CA GLU A 54 -0.32 -18.30 2.74
C GLU A 54 -1.54 -19.01 3.34
N LEU A 55 -2.21 -18.39 4.31
CA LEU A 55 -3.37 -18.96 5.01
C LEU A 55 -4.70 -18.43 4.46
N SER A 56 -4.76 -17.14 4.18
CA SER A 56 -5.93 -16.49 3.59
C SER A 56 -5.50 -15.24 2.84
N ALA A 57 -5.71 -15.25 1.54
CA ALA A 57 -5.41 -14.11 0.69
C ALA A 57 -6.39 -12.95 0.93
N SER A 58 -7.64 -13.23 1.35
CA SER A 58 -8.60 -12.19 1.77
C SER A 58 -8.18 -11.52 3.08
N ALA A 59 -7.65 -12.29 4.03
CA ALA A 59 -7.11 -11.75 5.28
C ALA A 59 -5.86 -10.90 5.02
N ALA A 60 -4.96 -11.38 4.16
CA ALA A 60 -3.79 -10.60 3.73
C ALA A 60 -4.20 -9.30 3.03
N TYR A 61 -5.19 -9.36 2.14
CA TYR A 61 -5.73 -8.18 1.47
C TYR A 61 -6.29 -7.17 2.49
N THR A 62 -7.07 -7.65 3.47
CA THR A 62 -7.61 -6.81 4.54
C THR A 62 -6.51 -6.16 5.36
N ALA A 63 -5.47 -6.92 5.72
CA ALA A 63 -4.32 -6.39 6.43
C ALA A 63 -3.57 -5.33 5.62
N VAL A 64 -3.39 -5.53 4.30
CA VAL A 64 -2.82 -4.50 3.41
C VAL A 64 -3.67 -3.23 3.43
N VAL A 65 -5.00 -3.33 3.33
CA VAL A 65 -5.89 -2.17 3.40
C VAL A 65 -5.77 -1.46 4.75
N GLN A 66 -5.78 -2.21 5.86
CA GLN A 66 -5.65 -1.67 7.21
C GLN A 66 -4.36 -0.88 7.41
N SER A 67 -3.27 -1.27 6.73
CA SER A 67 -2.00 -0.54 6.80
C SER A 67 -2.10 0.92 6.36
N VAL A 68 -3.04 1.26 5.47
CA VAL A 68 -3.29 2.63 5.04
C VAL A 68 -4.41 3.26 5.86
N GLU A 69 -5.47 2.52 6.21
CA GLU A 69 -6.59 3.07 7.01
C GLU A 69 -6.14 3.65 8.34
N VAL A 70 -5.11 3.07 8.98
CA VAL A 70 -4.54 3.64 10.21
C VAL A 70 -3.88 5.01 10.02
N LEU A 71 -3.50 5.39 8.80
CA LEU A 71 -2.90 6.69 8.46
C LEU A 71 -3.94 7.73 8.02
N VAL A 72 -5.17 7.28 7.73
CA VAL A 72 -6.25 8.14 7.26
C VAL A 72 -6.87 8.86 8.45
N ASP A 73 -6.94 10.18 8.36
CA ASP A 73 -7.72 10.97 9.30
C ASP A 73 -9.18 11.02 8.80
N THR A 74 -10.10 10.46 9.59
CA THR A 74 -11.54 10.46 9.28
C THR A 74 -12.27 11.68 9.85
N GLN A 75 -11.55 12.65 10.39
CA GLN A 75 -12.16 13.88 10.90
C GLN A 75 -12.86 14.65 9.76
N GLY A 76 -14.13 14.99 9.96
CA GLY A 76 -14.94 15.73 8.98
C GLY A 76 -16.14 14.98 8.38
N GLY A 77 -16.53 13.83 8.93
CA GLY A 77 -17.76 13.13 8.52
C GLY A 77 -17.69 12.43 7.17
N GLN A 78 -16.49 12.34 6.57
CA GLN A 78 -16.27 11.56 5.36
C GLN A 78 -16.35 10.06 5.66
N SER A 79 -16.95 9.27 4.76
CA SER A 79 -16.95 7.82 4.91
C SER A 79 -15.52 7.28 4.84
N THR A 80 -15.21 6.24 5.62
CA THR A 80 -13.88 5.59 5.65
C THR A 80 -13.41 5.22 4.24
N SER A 81 -14.32 4.82 3.37
CA SER A 81 -14.01 4.50 1.97
C SER A 81 -13.61 5.70 1.13
N ALA A 82 -14.27 6.85 1.31
CA ALA A 82 -13.93 8.06 0.57
C ALA A 82 -12.59 8.64 1.07
N ALA A 83 -12.36 8.63 2.39
CA ALA A 83 -11.11 9.09 2.99
C ALA A 83 -9.93 8.19 2.58
N TYR A 84 -10.11 6.87 2.59
CA TYR A 84 -9.13 5.90 2.08
C TYR A 84 -8.77 6.18 0.61
N ARG A 85 -9.79 6.35 -0.24
CA ARG A 85 -9.59 6.61 -1.66
C ARG A 85 -8.81 7.91 -1.90
N ALA A 86 -9.20 8.98 -1.21
CA ALA A 86 -8.52 10.27 -1.31
C ALA A 86 -7.05 10.16 -0.88
N PHE A 87 -6.78 9.45 0.23
CA PHE A 87 -5.42 9.23 0.71
C PHE A 87 -4.55 8.51 -0.32
N VAL A 88 -5.06 7.41 -0.90
CA VAL A 88 -4.32 6.62 -1.90
C VAL A 88 -4.11 7.44 -3.17
N GLU A 89 -5.10 8.20 -3.63
CA GLU A 89 -4.96 9.05 -4.82
C GLU A 89 -3.93 10.18 -4.60
N ASP A 90 -3.83 10.74 -3.39
CA ASP A 90 -2.86 11.78 -3.06
C ASP A 90 -1.42 11.23 -2.91
N HIS A 91 -1.27 10.05 -2.29
CA HIS A 91 0.05 9.51 -1.95
C HIS A 91 0.58 8.45 -2.91
N ALA A 92 -0.26 7.82 -3.73
CA ALA A 92 0.15 6.83 -4.72
C ALA A 92 -0.72 6.96 -5.99
N PRO A 93 -0.67 8.11 -6.71
CA PRO A 93 -1.53 8.34 -7.85
C PRO A 93 -1.30 7.34 -8.97
N ALA A 94 -2.39 6.88 -9.58
CA ALA A 94 -2.34 6.07 -10.79
C ALA A 94 -1.91 6.93 -11.99
N THR A 95 -0.71 6.69 -12.51
CA THR A 95 -0.13 7.44 -13.64
C THR A 95 -0.52 6.86 -15.00
N THR A 96 -1.00 5.63 -15.05
CA THR A 96 -1.44 4.94 -16.27
C THR A 96 -2.89 4.48 -16.18
N ASP A 97 -3.54 4.27 -17.32
CA ASP A 97 -4.93 3.79 -17.35
C ASP A 97 -5.08 2.36 -16.79
N THR A 98 -4.04 1.53 -16.97
CA THR A 98 -3.96 0.22 -16.34
C THR A 98 -3.98 0.35 -14.82
N MET A 99 -3.12 1.20 -14.24
CA MET A 99 -3.11 1.45 -12.80
C MET A 99 -4.44 2.02 -12.30
N ARG A 100 -5.07 2.93 -13.07
CA ARG A 100 -6.37 3.51 -12.71
C ARG A 100 -7.46 2.44 -12.64
N THR A 101 -7.42 1.46 -13.54
CA THR A 101 -8.31 0.31 -13.53
C THR A 101 -8.05 -0.59 -12.33
N MET A 102 -6.78 -0.85 -11.99
CA MET A 102 -6.43 -1.63 -10.81
C MET A 102 -6.82 -0.94 -9.50
N HIS A 103 -6.67 0.39 -9.39
CA HIS A 103 -7.16 1.17 -8.24
C HIS A 103 -8.68 1.04 -8.07
N ARG A 104 -9.45 1.13 -9.17
CA ARG A 104 -10.90 0.90 -9.12
C ARG A 104 -11.23 -0.50 -8.61
N SER A 105 -10.51 -1.52 -9.08
CA SER A 105 -10.66 -2.90 -8.60
C SER A 105 -10.34 -3.02 -7.12
N LEU A 106 -9.28 -2.37 -6.65
CA LEU A 106 -8.89 -2.34 -5.23
C LEU A 106 -10.02 -1.77 -4.36
N TYR A 107 -10.58 -0.62 -4.73
CA TYR A 107 -11.69 -0.03 -3.97
C TYR A 107 -12.93 -0.92 -3.97
N ARG A 108 -13.26 -1.54 -5.11
CA ARG A 108 -14.39 -2.46 -5.22
C ARG A 108 -14.20 -3.68 -4.31
N VAL A 109 -13.04 -4.33 -4.40
CA VAL A 109 -12.73 -5.55 -3.64
C VAL A 109 -12.67 -5.28 -2.14
N ARG A 110 -12.04 -4.18 -1.71
CA ARG A 110 -12.06 -3.75 -0.31
C ARG A 110 -13.48 -3.67 0.22
N SER A 111 -14.36 -2.95 -0.47
CA SER A 111 -15.75 -2.84 -0.07
C SER A 111 -16.42 -4.22 0.03
N GLN A 112 -16.23 -5.08 -0.97
CA GLN A 112 -16.86 -6.40 -0.99
C GLN A 112 -16.39 -7.32 0.16
N ILE A 113 -15.09 -7.34 0.45
CA ILE A 113 -14.50 -8.13 1.54
C ILE A 113 -14.94 -7.60 2.91
N SER A 114 -14.89 -6.28 3.13
CA SER A 114 -15.28 -5.69 4.42
C SER A 114 -16.75 -5.92 4.77
N HIS A 115 -17.64 -6.02 3.77
CA HIS A 115 -19.06 -6.35 3.99
C HIS A 115 -19.34 -7.86 4.00
N GLY A 116 -18.31 -8.72 3.94
CA GLY A 116 -18.46 -10.17 3.92
C GLY A 116 -19.12 -10.73 2.65
N SER A 117 -19.32 -9.89 1.63
CA SER A 117 -19.99 -10.28 0.38
C SER A 117 -19.07 -11.04 -0.58
N ARG A 118 -17.77 -11.11 -0.30
CA ARG A 118 -16.76 -11.77 -1.13
C ARG A 118 -15.57 -12.22 -0.31
N LEU A 119 -15.02 -13.37 -0.68
CA LEU A 119 -13.65 -13.81 -0.37
C LEU A 119 -12.90 -14.07 -1.67
N PHE A 120 -11.58 -14.12 -1.62
CA PHE A 120 -10.76 -14.62 -2.72
C PHE A 120 -10.98 -16.11 -2.91
N VAL A 121 -10.84 -16.54 -4.16
CA VAL A 121 -11.07 -17.92 -4.57
C VAL A 121 -10.11 -18.87 -3.87
N SER A 122 -8.87 -18.43 -3.60
CA SER A 122 -7.88 -19.18 -2.81
C SER A 122 -8.37 -19.58 -1.41
N ASP A 123 -9.33 -18.82 -0.86
CA ASP A 123 -9.84 -19.04 0.48
C ASP A 123 -11.12 -19.90 0.48
N LEU A 124 -11.70 -20.14 -0.70
CA LEU A 124 -12.91 -20.92 -0.91
C LEU A 124 -12.63 -22.30 -1.53
N GLU A 125 -11.64 -22.37 -2.43
CA GLU A 125 -11.33 -23.58 -3.18
C GLU A 125 -10.25 -24.41 -2.49
N VAL A 126 -10.57 -25.67 -2.20
CA VAL A 126 -9.60 -26.68 -1.72
C VAL A 126 -8.78 -27.28 -2.88
N SER A 127 -9.24 -27.12 -4.13
CA SER A 127 -8.65 -27.80 -5.28
C SER A 127 -7.47 -27.01 -5.88
N GLY A 128 -6.34 -27.67 -6.12
CA GLY A 128 -5.13 -27.08 -6.73
C GLY A 128 -5.20 -26.92 -8.25
N MET A 129 -6.39 -26.93 -8.85
CA MET A 129 -6.53 -26.77 -10.31
C MET A 129 -6.18 -25.34 -10.74
N PRO A 130 -5.57 -25.15 -11.93
CA PRO A 130 -5.32 -23.82 -12.47
C PRO A 130 -6.64 -23.04 -12.61
N ASN A 131 -6.74 -21.92 -11.88
CA ASN A 131 -7.90 -21.05 -11.90
C ASN A 131 -7.47 -19.64 -12.35
N PRO A 132 -7.88 -19.17 -13.55
CA PRO A 132 -7.52 -17.83 -14.03
C PRO A 132 -7.94 -16.71 -13.08
N GLN A 133 -9.03 -16.91 -12.33
CA GLN A 133 -9.50 -15.95 -11.33
C GLN A 133 -8.49 -15.80 -10.18
N ARG A 134 -7.86 -16.90 -9.75
CA ARG A 134 -6.83 -16.90 -8.72
C ARG A 134 -5.63 -16.03 -9.12
N TRP A 135 -5.16 -16.18 -10.35
CA TRP A 135 -4.06 -15.34 -10.87
C TRP A 135 -4.42 -13.86 -10.92
N HIS A 136 -5.67 -13.54 -11.25
CA HIS A 136 -6.14 -12.15 -11.23
C HIS A 136 -6.17 -11.58 -9.81
N GLU A 137 -6.61 -12.36 -8.82
CA GLU A 137 -6.67 -11.96 -7.41
C GLU A 137 -5.28 -11.85 -6.77
N GLU A 138 -4.35 -12.75 -7.10
CA GLU A 138 -2.95 -12.66 -6.69
C GLU A 138 -2.30 -11.36 -7.20
N ARG A 139 -2.49 -11.05 -8.49
CA ARG A 139 -2.01 -9.78 -9.08
C ARG A 139 -2.65 -8.55 -8.44
N LEU A 140 -3.93 -8.65 -8.05
CA LEU A 140 -4.62 -7.58 -7.35
C LEU A 140 -4.03 -7.37 -5.95
N LEU A 141 -3.75 -8.45 -5.21
CA LEU A 141 -3.12 -8.38 -3.89
C LEU A 141 -1.70 -7.80 -3.96
N ASP A 142 -0.90 -8.22 -4.94
CA ASP A 142 0.44 -7.66 -5.17
C ASP A 142 0.39 -6.17 -5.48
N HIS A 143 -0.56 -5.77 -6.33
CA HIS A 143 -0.76 -4.36 -6.64
C HIS A 143 -1.24 -3.56 -5.44
N ALA A 144 -2.21 -4.07 -4.67
CA ALA A 144 -2.66 -3.43 -3.45
C ALA A 144 -1.50 -3.26 -2.45
N THR A 145 -0.66 -4.28 -2.31
CA THR A 145 0.54 -4.23 -1.46
C THR A 145 1.51 -3.14 -1.93
N ALA A 146 1.79 -3.08 -3.24
CA ALA A 146 2.70 -2.09 -3.82
C ALA A 146 2.15 -0.66 -3.65
N VAL A 147 0.87 -0.45 -3.93
CA VAL A 147 0.20 0.85 -3.78
C VAL A 147 0.20 1.30 -2.33
N CYS A 148 -0.18 0.43 -1.39
CA CYS A 148 -0.22 0.78 0.04
C CYS A 148 1.17 1.09 0.58
N ARG A 149 2.20 0.29 0.25
CA ARG A 149 3.59 0.60 0.62
C ARG A 149 4.05 1.94 0.06
N THR A 150 3.77 2.21 -1.21
CA THR A 150 4.10 3.49 -1.86
C THR A 150 3.40 4.65 -1.16
N ALA A 151 2.12 4.50 -0.83
CA ALA A 151 1.34 5.53 -0.15
C ALA A 151 1.89 5.82 1.27
N ILE A 152 2.22 4.78 2.05
CA ILE A 152 2.81 4.91 3.40
C ILE A 152 4.16 5.65 3.33
N ILE A 153 5.03 5.28 2.38
CA ILE A 153 6.35 5.93 2.29
C ILE A 153 6.21 7.38 1.83
N ASN A 154 5.35 7.66 0.85
CA ASN A 154 5.11 9.03 0.41
C ASN A 154 4.48 9.89 1.52
N TRP A 155 3.60 9.31 2.34
CA TRP A 155 3.07 9.97 3.54
C TRP A 155 4.19 10.32 4.53
N LEU A 156 5.10 9.39 4.80
CA LEU A 156 6.27 9.61 5.67
C LEU A 156 7.14 10.77 5.15
N LEU A 157 7.51 10.72 3.87
CA LEU A 157 8.40 11.73 3.29
C LEU A 157 7.76 13.12 3.23
N ARG A 158 6.43 13.21 3.04
CA ARG A 158 5.72 14.51 3.05
C ARG A 158 5.68 15.16 4.42
N ARG A 159 5.51 14.36 5.49
CA ARG A 159 5.49 14.86 6.88
C ARG A 159 6.80 15.58 7.25
N THR A 160 7.92 15.12 6.71
CA THR A 160 9.22 15.74 6.97
C THR A 160 9.52 16.96 6.12
N THR A 161 9.10 16.97 4.86
CA THR A 161 9.27 18.17 4.01
C THR A 161 8.43 19.33 4.54
N ALA A 162 7.22 19.04 5.04
CA ALA A 162 6.36 20.04 5.67
C ALA A 162 6.91 20.56 7.01
N ALA A 163 7.63 19.72 7.77
CA ALA A 163 8.29 20.13 9.00
C ALA A 163 9.53 21.01 8.74
N ALA A 164 10.25 20.78 7.63
CA ALA A 164 11.42 21.59 7.24
C ALA A 164 11.07 22.96 6.64
N ALA A 165 9.82 23.17 6.21
CA ALA A 165 9.33 24.42 5.64
C ALA A 165 8.67 25.37 6.67
N ARG A 166 8.68 25.00 7.96
CA ARG A 166 8.18 25.80 9.09
C ARG A 166 9.34 26.32 9.92
#